data_AF-A0A6P0YMN9-F1
#
_entry.id   AF-A0A6P0YMN9-F1
#
_cell.length_a   1.000
_cell.length_b   1.000
_cell.length_c   1.000
_cell.angle_alpha   90.00
_cell.angle_beta   90.00
_cell.angle_gamma   90.00
#
_symmetry.space_group_name_H-M   'P 1'
#
loop_
_entity.id
_entity.type
_entity.pdbx_description
1 polymer ?
#
loop_
_entity_poly.entity_id
_entity_poly.type
_entity_poly.pdbx_seq_one_letter_code
_entity_poly.pdbx_strand_id
1 'polypeptide(L)'
;MLLFCDPVTQEILHYWQPKEDSQKVPVVHIANRMVQGAVRERKVVIPQNSGYVTKVNEIPLEYPHPLAADSKYKDYCPGETFKGVEYFTSSFSRPGVKDAPPAQWARDCPWMPWMNLGYGHPARLRYETTIKRVESFEQLHPNLVKLVRQRLPIYELTPDQCDEPNMTSILYFKKYFEFYLRGETFPVEEIV
;
A
#
# COMPACT_ATOMS: atom_id res chain seq x y z
N MET A 1 -5.55 1.99 3.09
CA MET A 1 -4.58 1.36 4.01
C MET A 1 -4.42 -0.11 3.63
N LEU A 2 -3.22 -0.69 3.75
CA LEU A 2 -2.94 -2.13 3.62
C LEU A 2 -2.23 -2.61 4.89
N LEU A 3 -2.77 -3.68 5.47
CA LEU A 3 -2.27 -4.30 6.70
C LEU A 3 -1.44 -5.54 6.37
N PHE A 4 -0.36 -5.73 7.11
CA PHE A 4 0.40 -6.97 7.10
C PHE A 4 -0.22 -7.85 8.18
N CYS A 5 -0.69 -9.03 7.80
CA CYS A 5 -1.37 -9.95 8.70
C CYS A 5 -0.69 -11.32 8.69
N ASP A 6 -0.88 -12.06 9.77
CA ASP A 6 -0.49 -13.46 9.83
C ASP A 6 -1.30 -14.26 8.79
N PRO A 7 -0.66 -15.09 7.95
CA PRO A 7 -1.34 -15.75 6.83
C PRO A 7 -2.33 -16.84 7.28
N VAL A 8 -2.24 -17.32 8.52
CA VAL A 8 -3.11 -18.38 9.06
C VAL A 8 -4.26 -17.78 9.84
N THR A 9 -3.97 -16.90 10.79
CA THR A 9 -4.94 -16.33 11.74
C THR A 9 -5.58 -15.04 11.23
N GLN A 10 -4.98 -14.37 10.23
CA GLN A 10 -5.38 -13.05 9.74
C GLN A 10 -5.33 -11.94 10.81
N GLU A 11 -4.65 -12.20 11.93
CA GLU A 11 -4.35 -11.18 12.93
C GLU A 11 -3.34 -10.17 12.37
N ILE A 12 -3.49 -8.92 12.78
CA ILE A 12 -2.60 -7.83 12.34
C ILE A 12 -1.22 -8.06 12.97
N LEU A 13 -0.18 -8.12 12.14
CA LEU A 13 1.19 -8.28 12.61
C LEU A 13 1.72 -6.95 13.17
N HIS A 14 2.06 -6.94 14.45
CA HIS A 14 2.74 -5.79 15.07
C HIS A 14 4.25 -5.84 14.93
N TYR A 15 4.80 -7.04 14.77
CA TYR A 15 6.22 -7.27 14.64
C TYR A 15 6.49 -8.39 13.65
N TRP A 16 7.67 -8.34 13.05
CA TRP A 16 8.17 -9.33 12.11
C TRP A 16 9.54 -9.80 12.55
N GLN A 17 9.78 -11.09 12.36
CA GLN A 17 11.07 -11.71 12.61
C GLN A 17 11.39 -12.59 11.39
N PRO A 18 12.35 -12.20 10.53
CA PRO A 18 12.63 -12.94 9.29
C PRO A 18 13.13 -14.37 9.51
N LYS A 19 13.85 -14.61 10.61
CA LYS A 19 14.42 -15.90 11.03
C LYS A 19 14.37 -16.02 12.54
N GLU A 20 14.32 -17.23 13.08
CA GLU A 20 14.19 -17.48 14.53
C GLU A 20 15.30 -16.80 15.38
N ASP A 21 16.52 -16.68 14.84
CA ASP A 21 17.66 -16.01 15.52
C ASP A 21 17.80 -14.52 15.18
N SER A 22 16.92 -13.97 14.34
CA SER A 22 17.01 -12.55 13.92
C SER A 22 16.34 -11.61 14.91
N GLN A 23 16.76 -10.35 14.92
CA GLN A 23 16.08 -9.32 15.70
C GLN A 23 14.63 -9.15 15.22
N LYS A 24 13.69 -9.19 16.16
CA LYS A 24 12.30 -8.85 15.93
C LYS A 24 12.17 -7.34 15.73
N VAL A 25 11.53 -6.92 14.63
CA VAL A 25 11.35 -5.50 14.26
C VAL A 25 9.87 -5.12 14.19
N PRO A 26 9.48 -3.87 14.53
CA PRO A 26 8.10 -3.42 14.34
C PRO A 26 7.69 -3.44 12.88
N VAL A 27 6.45 -3.84 12.64
CA VAL A 27 5.84 -3.80 11.29
C VAL A 27 5.20 -2.44 11.09
N VAL A 28 5.61 -1.71 10.06
CA VAL A 28 4.96 -0.45 9.68
C VAL A 28 4.02 -0.71 8.49
N HIS A 29 2.71 -0.71 8.77
CA HIS A 29 1.68 -0.93 7.76
C HIS A 29 1.62 0.17 6.70
N ILE A 30 1.05 -0.13 5.54
CA ILE A 30 0.91 0.82 4.43
C ILE A 30 -0.29 1.73 4.70
N ALA A 31 -0.01 2.91 5.26
CA ALA A 31 -0.98 3.96 5.53
C ALA A 31 -0.76 5.16 4.60
N ASN A 32 -0.78 4.94 3.28
CA ASN A 32 -0.71 6.05 2.33
C ASN A 32 -1.90 7.00 2.52
N ARG A 33 -1.68 8.30 2.40
CA ARG A 33 -2.70 9.35 2.57
C ARG A 33 -2.56 10.40 1.47
N MET A 34 -3.70 10.88 0.97
CA MET A 34 -3.80 11.87 -0.13
C MET A 34 -3.08 11.49 -1.43
N VAL A 35 -3.20 10.23 -1.85
CA VAL A 35 -2.75 9.81 -3.19
C VAL A 35 -3.77 10.30 -4.22
N GLN A 36 -3.49 11.44 -4.83
CA GLN A 36 -4.33 12.05 -5.87
C GLN A 36 -3.75 11.82 -7.26
N GLY A 37 -4.64 11.69 -8.25
CA GLY A 37 -4.27 11.58 -9.66
C GLY A 37 -5.39 12.07 -10.55
N ALA A 38 -5.04 12.72 -11.66
CA ALA A 38 -6.02 13.15 -12.65
C ALA A 38 -6.41 11.97 -13.56
N VAL A 39 -7.70 11.63 -13.57
CA VAL A 39 -8.24 10.65 -14.52
C VAL A 39 -8.66 11.39 -15.78
N ARG A 40 -8.11 10.98 -16.93
CA ARG A 40 -8.56 11.47 -18.24
C ARG A 40 -9.59 10.52 -18.82
N GLU A 41 -10.62 11.05 -19.46
CA GLU A 41 -11.58 10.25 -20.21
C GLU A 41 -10.85 9.47 -21.32
N ARG A 42 -11.18 8.18 -21.46
CA ARG A 42 -10.66 7.32 -22.51
C ARG A 42 -11.77 6.51 -23.12
N LYS A 43 -11.84 6.50 -24.46
CA LYS A 43 -12.73 5.59 -25.19
C LYS A 43 -12.18 4.17 -25.14
N VAL A 44 -13.00 3.23 -24.70
CA VAL A 44 -12.68 1.79 -24.71
C VAL A 44 -13.59 1.11 -25.73
N VAL A 45 -12.98 0.44 -26.71
CA VAL A 45 -13.72 -0.35 -27.71
C VAL A 45 -13.81 -1.79 -27.20
N ILE A 46 -15.04 -2.28 -27.04
CA ILE A 46 -15.33 -3.69 -26.75
C ILE A 46 -15.69 -4.35 -28.09
N PRO A 47 -15.00 -5.44 -28.51
CA PRO A 47 -15.34 -6.18 -29.72
C PRO A 47 -16.80 -6.64 -29.74
N GLN A 48 -17.41 -6.76 -30.93
CA GLN A 48 -18.84 -7.12 -31.06
C GLN A 48 -19.19 -8.45 -30.38
N ASN A 49 -18.30 -9.44 -30.47
CA ASN A 49 -18.51 -10.79 -29.91
C ASN A 49 -17.97 -10.94 -28.48
N SER A 50 -17.77 -9.83 -27.75
CA SER A 50 -17.25 -9.84 -26.38
C SER A 50 -18.15 -9.04 -25.45
N GLY A 51 -18.39 -9.58 -24.25
CA GLY A 51 -19.13 -8.89 -23.17
C GLY A 51 -18.28 -7.86 -22.43
N TYR A 52 -16.96 -8.07 -22.38
CA TYR A 52 -16.01 -7.16 -21.76
C TYR A 52 -14.65 -7.20 -22.48
N VAL A 53 -13.79 -6.22 -22.16
CA VAL A 53 -12.37 -6.23 -22.50
C VAL A 53 -11.55 -5.97 -21.24
N THR A 54 -10.49 -6.73 -21.04
CA THR A 54 -9.52 -6.50 -19.96
C THR A 54 -8.31 -5.77 -20.50
N LYS A 55 -7.84 -4.77 -19.75
CA LYS A 55 -6.61 -4.03 -20.05
C LYS A 55 -5.70 -4.07 -18.84
N VAL A 56 -4.41 -4.21 -19.10
CA VAL A 56 -3.35 -4.03 -18.10
C VAL A 56 -2.65 -2.71 -18.40
N ASN A 57 -2.52 -1.86 -17.39
CA ASN A 57 -1.72 -0.65 -17.45
C ASN A 57 -0.51 -0.82 -16.53
N GLU A 58 0.68 -0.74 -17.09
CA GLU A 58 1.96 -0.87 -16.39
C GLU A 58 2.56 0.52 -16.20
N ILE A 59 2.87 0.86 -14.95
CA ILE A 59 3.41 2.16 -14.57
C ILE A 59 4.77 1.94 -13.90
N PRO A 60 5.88 2.11 -14.62
CA PRO A 60 7.21 2.14 -14.02
C PRO A 60 7.34 3.34 -13.08
N LEU A 61 7.91 3.11 -11.90
CA LEU A 61 8.19 4.13 -10.90
C LEU A 61 9.69 4.21 -10.67
N GLU A 62 10.28 5.37 -10.96
CA GLU A 62 11.69 5.67 -10.68
C GLU A 62 11.83 7.07 -10.11
N TYR A 63 12.33 7.19 -8.88
CA TYR A 63 12.55 8.46 -8.20
C TYR A 63 13.62 8.34 -7.10
N PRO A 64 14.29 9.43 -6.69
CA PRO A 64 15.24 9.40 -5.58
C PRO A 64 14.60 8.85 -4.31
N HIS A 65 15.24 7.87 -3.66
CA HIS A 65 14.67 7.24 -2.48
C HIS A 65 14.60 8.26 -1.32
N PRO A 66 13.44 8.50 -0.68
CA PRO A 66 13.27 9.57 0.32
C PRO A 66 14.18 9.48 1.56
N LEU A 67 14.78 8.31 1.78
CA LEU A 67 15.70 8.03 2.88
C LEU A 67 17.19 8.10 2.48
N ALA A 68 17.53 8.12 1.19
CA ALA A 68 18.92 7.92 0.75
C ALA A 68 19.88 9.04 1.18
N ALA A 69 19.38 10.28 1.23
CA ALA A 69 20.21 11.45 1.50
C ALA A 69 20.69 11.58 2.96
N ASP A 70 20.09 10.85 3.90
CA ASP A 70 20.39 10.97 5.33
C ASP A 70 20.96 9.65 5.85
N SER A 71 22.22 9.72 6.31
CA SER A 71 23.03 8.56 6.68
C SER A 71 22.44 7.75 7.83
N LYS A 72 21.59 8.35 8.68
CA LYS A 72 20.93 7.61 9.77
C LYS A 72 19.94 6.55 9.28
N TYR A 73 19.48 6.65 8.03
CA TYR A 73 18.57 5.68 7.42
C TYR A 73 19.28 4.61 6.58
N LYS A 74 20.62 4.55 6.61
CA LYS A 74 21.39 3.64 5.75
C LYS A 74 20.91 2.19 5.85
N ASP A 75 20.62 1.70 7.06
CA ASP A 75 20.17 0.32 7.26
C ASP A 75 18.69 0.07 6.85
N TYR A 76 17.95 1.15 6.63
CA TYR A 76 16.52 1.17 6.28
C TYR A 76 16.27 1.61 4.83
N CYS A 77 17.33 1.75 4.03
CA CYS A 77 17.25 2.26 2.66
C CYS A 77 17.72 1.19 1.67
N PRO A 78 16.89 0.75 0.70
CA PRO A 78 17.28 -0.23 -0.31
C PRO A 78 18.34 0.28 -1.31
N GLY A 79 18.51 1.61 -1.43
CA GLY A 79 19.49 2.24 -2.32
C GLY A 79 19.13 3.69 -2.67
N GLU A 80 19.96 4.35 -3.49
CA GLU A 80 19.77 5.77 -3.88
C GLU A 80 18.43 6.05 -4.58
N THR A 81 17.93 5.09 -5.35
CA THR A 81 16.76 5.27 -6.21
C THR A 81 15.71 4.22 -5.86
N PHE A 82 14.47 4.65 -5.63
CA PHE A 82 13.34 3.74 -5.60
C PHE A 82 13.02 3.27 -7.02
N LYS A 83 12.96 1.94 -7.22
CA LYS A 83 12.59 1.32 -8.51
C LYS A 83 11.49 0.28 -8.32
N GLY A 84 10.29 0.60 -8.80
CA GLY A 84 9.13 -0.27 -8.74
C GLY A 84 8.29 -0.22 -10.02
N VAL A 85 7.29 -1.08 -10.09
CA VAL A 85 6.30 -1.09 -11.17
C VAL A 85 4.93 -1.34 -10.57
N GLU A 86 3.93 -0.58 -10.99
CA GLU A 86 2.52 -0.86 -10.67
C GLU A 86 1.80 -1.43 -11.88
N TYR A 87 0.91 -2.38 -11.60
CA TYR A 87 0.07 -3.05 -12.58
C TYR A 87 -1.38 -2.80 -12.20
N PHE A 88 -2.13 -2.17 -13.09
CA PHE A 88 -3.57 -1.98 -12.94
C PHE A 88 -4.29 -2.80 -14.01
N THR A 89 -4.93 -3.89 -13.60
CA THR A 89 -5.76 -4.71 -14.47
C THR A 89 -7.20 -4.26 -14.32
N SER A 90 -7.81 -3.76 -15.39
CA SER A 90 -9.20 -3.28 -15.40
C SER A 90 -10.02 -3.99 -16.47
N SER A 91 -11.21 -4.44 -16.10
CA SER A 91 -12.19 -4.99 -17.04
C SER A 91 -13.27 -3.96 -17.33
N PHE A 92 -13.50 -3.68 -18.61
CA PHE A 92 -14.55 -2.77 -19.08
C PHE A 92 -15.63 -3.61 -19.75
N SER A 93 -16.85 -3.58 -19.20
CA SER A 93 -17.95 -4.44 -19.65
C SER A 93 -19.09 -3.64 -20.28
N ARG A 94 -19.86 -4.31 -21.13
CA ARG A 94 -21.14 -3.78 -21.62
C ARG A 94 -22.17 -3.76 -20.48
N PRO A 95 -23.17 -2.85 -20.53
CA PRO A 95 -24.28 -2.90 -19.58
C PRO A 95 -24.91 -4.30 -19.51
N GLY A 96 -25.13 -4.80 -18.29
CA GLY A 96 -25.77 -6.11 -18.05
C GLY A 96 -24.82 -7.32 -17.98
N VAL A 97 -23.55 -7.18 -18.36
CA VAL A 97 -22.53 -8.24 -18.23
C VAL A 97 -22.10 -8.35 -16.77
N LYS A 98 -22.26 -9.54 -16.17
CA LYS A 98 -22.03 -9.79 -14.73
C LYS A 98 -20.74 -10.57 -14.43
N ASP A 99 -20.18 -11.22 -15.43
CA ASP A 99 -19.05 -12.14 -15.37
C ASP A 99 -17.71 -11.50 -15.78
N ALA A 100 -17.66 -10.17 -15.86
CA ALA A 100 -16.41 -9.46 -16.07
C ALA A 100 -15.46 -9.69 -14.86
N PRO A 101 -14.18 -10.02 -15.08
CA PRO A 101 -13.22 -10.22 -14.00
C PRO A 101 -13.10 -8.96 -13.13
N PRO A 102 -12.95 -9.10 -11.80
CA PRO A 102 -12.74 -7.95 -10.94
C PRO A 102 -11.43 -7.23 -11.31
N ALA A 103 -11.38 -5.92 -11.05
CA ALA A 103 -10.14 -5.18 -11.22
C ALA A 103 -9.07 -5.70 -10.24
N GLN A 104 -7.82 -5.65 -10.65
CA GLN A 104 -6.68 -6.08 -9.85
C GLN A 104 -5.63 -4.98 -9.80
N TRP A 105 -4.93 -4.92 -8.68
CA TRP A 105 -3.76 -4.10 -8.53
C TRP A 105 -2.61 -4.96 -8.03
N ALA A 106 -1.47 -4.85 -8.69
CA ALA A 106 -0.23 -5.44 -8.24
C ALA A 106 0.90 -4.41 -8.23
N ARG A 107 1.90 -4.61 -7.39
CA ARG A 107 3.08 -3.75 -7.32
C ARG A 107 4.31 -4.58 -7.03
N ASP A 108 5.34 -4.41 -7.86
CA ASP A 108 6.69 -4.86 -7.57
C ASP A 108 7.51 -3.68 -7.06
N CYS A 109 8.21 -3.86 -5.94
CA CYS A 109 9.06 -2.81 -5.36
C CYS A 109 10.18 -3.41 -4.51
N PRO A 110 11.16 -2.60 -4.06
CA PRO A 110 12.13 -3.05 -3.06
C PRO A 110 11.45 -3.42 -1.74
N TRP A 111 12.22 -4.00 -0.83
CA TRP A 111 11.80 -4.20 0.56
C TRP A 111 11.41 -2.87 1.24
N MET A 112 10.50 -2.92 2.21
CA MET A 112 10.01 -1.73 2.91
C MET A 112 10.99 -1.31 4.02
N PRO A 113 11.23 0.00 4.25
CA PRO A 113 12.24 0.47 5.21
C PRO A 113 12.21 -0.20 6.59
N TRP A 114 11.02 -0.42 7.16
CA TRP A 114 10.86 -1.05 8.48
C TRP A 114 11.40 -2.49 8.57
N MET A 115 11.62 -3.15 7.44
CA MET A 115 12.20 -4.49 7.39
C MET A 115 13.69 -4.52 7.75
N ASN A 116 14.37 -3.36 7.78
CA ASN A 116 15.76 -3.21 8.22
C ASN A 116 16.73 -4.24 7.59
N LEU A 117 16.70 -4.38 6.26
CA LEU A 117 17.51 -5.38 5.55
C LEU A 117 18.91 -4.89 5.16
N GLY A 118 19.23 -3.61 5.40
CA GLY A 118 20.52 -3.02 5.08
C GLY A 118 20.64 -2.46 3.65
N TYR A 119 21.53 -1.47 3.51
CA TYR A 119 21.74 -0.77 2.25
C TYR A 119 22.14 -1.71 1.10
N GLY A 120 21.45 -1.59 -0.04
CA GLY A 120 21.74 -2.38 -1.24
C GLY A 120 21.25 -3.83 -1.19
N HIS A 121 20.51 -4.23 -0.14
CA HIS A 121 19.98 -5.58 -0.05
C HIS A 121 19.02 -5.89 -1.22
N PRO A 122 19.16 -7.04 -1.91
CA PRO A 122 18.48 -7.31 -3.19
C PRO A 122 17.00 -7.72 -3.05
N ALA A 123 16.49 -7.87 -1.83
CA ALA A 123 15.11 -8.29 -1.59
C ALA A 123 14.09 -7.38 -2.29
N ARG A 124 13.03 -8.00 -2.80
CA ARG A 124 11.91 -7.33 -3.44
C ARG A 124 10.60 -7.87 -2.89
N LEU A 125 9.57 -7.04 -2.96
CA LEU A 125 8.22 -7.38 -2.57
C LEU A 125 7.30 -7.29 -3.78
N ARG A 126 6.38 -8.23 -3.86
CA ARG A 126 5.24 -8.19 -4.76
C ARG A 126 3.95 -8.15 -3.95
N TYR A 127 3.16 -7.12 -4.19
CA TYR A 127 1.80 -7.01 -3.68
C TYR A 127 0.85 -7.42 -4.79
N GLU A 128 -0.16 -8.22 -4.47
CA GLU A 128 -1.23 -8.59 -5.39
C GLU A 128 -2.57 -8.47 -4.67
N THR A 129 -3.51 -7.78 -5.31
CA THR A 129 -4.82 -7.50 -4.72
C THR A 129 -5.92 -7.60 -5.77
N THR A 130 -7.10 -8.01 -5.30
CA THR A 130 -8.34 -7.89 -6.06
C THR A 130 -9.14 -6.73 -5.49
N ILE A 131 -9.69 -5.90 -6.37
CA ILE A 131 -10.44 -4.71 -6.02
C ILE A 131 -11.93 -5.06 -5.99
N LYS A 132 -12.58 -4.71 -4.88
CA LYS A 132 -14.03 -4.83 -4.70
C LYS A 132 -14.57 -3.52 -4.14
N ARG A 133 -15.66 -3.02 -4.76
CA ARG A 133 -16.44 -1.91 -4.22
C ARG A 133 -17.38 -2.44 -3.13
N VAL A 134 -17.50 -1.69 -2.05
CA VAL A 134 -18.44 -1.94 -0.96
C VAL A 134 -19.38 -0.75 -0.81
N GLU A 135 -20.58 -1.00 -0.29
CA GLU A 135 -21.60 0.06 -0.11
C GLU A 135 -21.47 0.79 1.23
N SER A 136 -20.80 0.18 2.22
CA SER A 136 -20.55 0.80 3.51
C SER A 136 -19.19 0.37 4.07
N PHE A 137 -18.65 1.18 4.99
CA PHE A 137 -17.36 0.95 5.62
C PHE A 137 -17.33 -0.38 6.41
N GLU A 138 -18.45 -0.76 7.00
CA GLU A 138 -18.63 -2.00 7.79
C GLU A 138 -18.48 -3.28 6.96
N GLN A 139 -18.61 -3.20 5.63
CA GLN A 139 -18.40 -4.35 4.74
C GLN A 139 -16.92 -4.68 4.51
N LEU A 140 -16.01 -3.83 5.00
CA LEU A 140 -14.57 -4.13 5.02
C LEU A 140 -14.23 -5.20 6.07
N HIS A 141 -13.01 -5.71 6.03
CA HIS A 141 -12.56 -6.72 6.99
C HIS A 141 -12.71 -6.21 8.45
N PRO A 142 -13.28 -6.99 9.39
CA PRO A 142 -13.54 -6.53 10.76
C PRO A 142 -12.30 -5.99 11.48
N ASN A 143 -11.13 -6.62 11.30
CA ASN A 143 -9.88 -6.13 11.90
C ASN A 143 -9.48 -4.74 11.37
N LEU A 144 -9.75 -4.46 10.09
CA LEU A 144 -9.49 -3.15 9.48
C LEU A 144 -10.45 -2.10 10.03
N VAL A 145 -11.75 -2.41 10.08
CA VAL A 145 -12.79 -1.51 10.63
C VAL A 145 -12.47 -1.15 12.08
N LYS A 146 -12.15 -2.16 12.90
CA LYS A 146 -11.76 -1.98 14.30
C LYS A 146 -10.51 -1.10 14.42
N LEU A 147 -9.47 -1.39 13.65
CA LEU A 147 -8.22 -0.62 13.69
C LEU A 147 -8.44 0.85 13.31
N VAL A 148 -9.17 1.10 12.22
CA VAL A 148 -9.46 2.47 11.77
C VAL A 148 -10.21 3.24 12.84
N ARG A 149 -11.30 2.70 13.38
CA ARG A 149 -12.08 3.39 14.43
C ARG A 149 -11.29 3.65 15.70
N GLN A 150 -10.39 2.75 16.07
CA GLN A 150 -9.65 2.85 17.32
C GLN A 150 -8.42 3.77 17.23
N ARG A 151 -7.74 3.81 16.08
CA ARG A 151 -6.44 4.49 15.97
C ARG A 151 -6.35 5.51 14.85
N LEU A 152 -7.18 5.39 13.82
CA LEU A 152 -7.07 6.22 12.62
C LEU A 152 -8.46 6.63 12.08
N PRO A 153 -9.34 7.23 12.90
CA PRO A 153 -10.71 7.58 12.49
C PRO A 153 -10.77 8.43 11.21
N ILE A 154 -9.69 9.15 10.91
CA ILE A 154 -9.48 9.91 9.67
C ILE A 154 -9.65 9.10 8.36
N TYR A 155 -9.54 7.77 8.39
CA TYR A 155 -9.71 6.93 7.18
C TYR A 155 -11.16 6.44 7.00
N GLU A 156 -12.06 6.71 7.94
CA GLU A 156 -13.47 6.30 7.83
C GLU A 156 -14.23 7.18 6.83
N LEU A 157 -13.81 8.44 6.67
CA LEU A 157 -14.42 9.40 5.77
C LEU A 157 -13.39 9.98 4.80
N THR A 158 -13.80 10.17 3.55
CA THR A 158 -12.99 10.88 2.55
C THR A 158 -13.26 12.37 2.68
N PRO A 159 -12.24 13.24 2.76
CA PRO A 159 -12.44 14.68 2.79
C PRO A 159 -12.96 15.19 1.43
N ASP A 160 -13.86 16.19 1.45
CA ASP A 160 -14.39 16.82 0.23
C ASP A 160 -13.33 17.65 -0.50
N GLN A 161 -12.45 18.30 0.26
CA GLN A 161 -11.33 19.10 -0.23
C GLN A 161 -10.10 18.77 0.61
N CYS A 162 -8.96 18.65 -0.05
CA CYS A 162 -7.70 18.44 0.64
C CYS A 162 -6.52 18.86 -0.22
N ASP A 163 -5.69 19.68 0.39
CA ASP A 163 -4.48 20.33 -0.09
C ASP A 163 -3.24 19.82 0.64
N GLU A 164 -3.38 18.78 1.48
CA GLU A 164 -2.27 18.11 2.12
C GLU A 164 -1.37 17.39 1.09
N PRO A 165 -0.04 17.41 1.28
CA PRO A 165 0.86 16.66 0.43
C PRO A 165 0.64 15.15 0.57
N ASN A 166 0.86 14.43 -0.52
CA ASN A 166 0.83 12.96 -0.53
C ASN A 166 1.80 12.37 0.50
N MET A 167 1.28 11.56 1.41
CA MET A 167 2.06 10.80 2.38
C MET A 167 2.20 9.36 1.88
N THR A 168 3.40 9.00 1.42
CA THR A 168 3.73 7.62 1.04
C THR A 168 4.20 6.81 2.25
N SER A 169 4.20 5.48 2.15
CA SER A 169 4.65 4.60 3.24
C SER A 169 6.12 4.87 3.65
N ILE A 170 6.96 5.28 2.71
CA ILE A 170 8.36 5.62 2.99
C ILE A 170 8.45 6.95 3.75
N LEU A 171 7.66 7.96 3.36
CA LEU A 171 7.58 9.23 4.06
C LEU A 171 6.96 9.07 5.46
N TYR A 172 5.95 8.21 5.58
CA TYR A 172 5.33 7.86 6.86
C TYR A 172 6.34 7.20 7.81
N PHE A 173 7.11 6.22 7.32
CA PHE A 173 8.22 5.63 8.07
C PHE A 173 9.25 6.69 8.49
N LYS A 174 9.66 7.58 7.57
CA LYS A 174 10.59 8.68 7.86
C LYS A 174 10.06 9.59 8.97
N LYS A 175 8.78 9.95 8.92
CA LYS A 175 8.11 10.83 9.90
C LYS A 175 8.09 10.20 11.30
N TYR A 176 7.82 8.90 11.38
CA TYR A 176 7.66 8.17 12.66
C TYR A 176 8.86 7.26 12.98
N PHE A 177 10.04 7.56 12.46
CA PHE A 177 11.23 6.73 12.63
C PHE A 177 11.62 6.53 14.11
N GLU A 178 11.52 7.58 14.93
CA GLU A 178 11.81 7.48 16.37
C GLU A 178 10.82 6.56 17.12
N PHE A 179 9.57 6.47 16.66
CA PHE A 179 8.58 5.54 17.21
C PHE A 179 8.94 4.10 16.82
N TYR A 180 9.39 3.91 15.59
CA TYR A 180 9.91 2.62 15.13
C TYR A 180 11.13 2.18 15.97
N LEU A 181 12.09 3.07 16.25
CA LEU A 181 13.25 2.74 17.09
C LEU A 181 12.88 2.36 18.54
N ARG A 182 11.81 2.95 19.09
CA ARG A 182 11.28 2.60 20.41
C ARG A 182 10.47 1.30 20.43
N GLY A 183 10.24 0.68 19.28
CA GLY A 183 9.45 -0.56 19.20
C GLY A 183 7.95 -0.33 19.32
N GLU A 184 7.45 0.87 19.03
CA GLU A 184 6.03 1.22 19.16
C GLU A 184 5.14 0.44 18.18
N THR A 185 3.85 0.36 18.49
CA THR A 185 2.86 -0.27 17.59
C THR A 185 2.39 0.68 16.50
N PHE A 186 2.37 0.20 15.26
CA PHE A 186 1.86 0.92 14.10
C PHE A 186 0.48 0.39 13.66
N PRO A 187 -0.34 1.23 13.00
CA PRO A 187 -0.11 2.64 12.70
C PRO A 187 -0.09 3.53 13.97
N VAL A 188 0.68 4.61 13.92
CA VAL A 188 0.67 5.65 14.95
C VAL A 188 -0.72 6.27 14.98
N GLU A 189 -1.25 6.46 16.18
CA GLU A 189 -2.60 6.99 16.39
C GLU A 189 -2.74 8.42 15.88
N GLU A 190 -3.79 8.68 15.12
CA GLU A 190 -4.14 10.00 14.58
C GLU A 190 -5.63 10.24 14.88
N ILE A 191 -5.92 10.82 16.05
CA ILE A 191 -7.25 11.28 16.44
C ILE A 191 -7.40 12.72 15.93
N VAL A 192 -8.49 12.99 15.21
CA VAL A 192 -8.94 14.35 14.84
C VAL A 192 -9.98 14.82 15.83
#